data_AF-D0YWF0-F1
#
_entry.id   AF-D0YWF0-F1
#
_cell.length_a   1.000
_cell.length_b   1.000
_cell.length_c   1.000
_cell.angle_alpha   90.00
_cell.angle_beta   90.00
_cell.angle_gamma   90.00
#
_symmetry.space_group_name_H-M   'P 1'
#
loop_
_entity.id
_entity.type
_entity.pdbx_description
1 polymer ?
#
loop_
_entity_poly.entity_id
_entity_poly.type
_entity_poly.pdbx_seq_one_letter_code
_entity_poly.pdbx_strand_id
1 'polypeptide(L)'
;MSVLKRLLLLLIWISPFSWAQDSTSMSLLDNRFRIDQDVQSVSFIIHRQKSSEAAILVRPDGQKYYAWRHPNNVTWYQQPDLDIVSIEKPMAGPWQALGKISPHNSITVLSDVHLSAQQLPQRLYQGETLKFSAQLWQGNEPLQLAAYLSHVKLKISFTDLTSKPKDGQILPAIVLAEFFDDGQKRDERVGDGIFTANLNVDIPPGRYQATIATENGVFLRQLEQTVLVYPTPLTYSFMAGETVKDNSEFVAKVTDDQLQAGSLAGHIAVKGPSGKEYIVQGTTQDEEKQLNLTFPAMDKVGRYRWYGWLYATDNFNQRELIFSLPKRSFALAAQMQLTKDLQQLKQEELVKQQQEKIKQQQLAEAKQRDDALLWLIVGNSVMVLVILIGWYGLRWWKKKRQHKLDDLMLP
;
A
#
# COMPACT_ATOMS: atom_id res chain seq x y z
N MET A 1 -5.92 75.31 -51.51
CA MET A 1 -5.26 74.55 -50.42
C MET A 1 -5.73 75.11 -49.10
N SER A 2 -6.89 74.65 -48.72
CA SER A 2 -7.71 75.09 -47.60
C SER A 2 -7.64 74.03 -46.50
N VAL A 3 -7.78 74.47 -45.25
CA VAL A 3 -8.20 73.68 -44.08
C VAL A 3 -7.19 72.66 -43.48
N LEU A 4 -5.88 72.83 -43.64
CA LEU A 4 -4.90 71.92 -42.98
C LEU A 4 -4.21 72.47 -41.72
N LYS A 5 -4.71 73.56 -41.11
CA LYS A 5 -4.11 74.16 -39.89
C LYS A 5 -5.09 74.53 -38.77
N ARG A 6 -6.28 73.92 -38.72
CA ARG A 6 -7.28 74.15 -37.65
C ARG A 6 -7.99 72.89 -37.15
N LEU A 7 -7.30 71.76 -37.04
CA LEU A 7 -7.82 70.56 -36.38
C LEU A 7 -6.88 70.09 -35.26
N LEU A 8 -6.56 71.02 -34.38
CA LEU A 8 -5.94 70.78 -33.08
C LEU A 8 -7.02 71.19 -32.08
N LEU A 9 -7.44 70.26 -31.21
CA LEU A 9 -8.59 70.31 -30.27
C LEU A 9 -9.90 69.69 -30.78
N LEU A 10 -10.07 68.38 -30.56
CA LEU A 10 -11.31 67.72 -30.07
C LEU A 10 -11.27 66.22 -30.41
N LEU A 11 -10.97 65.39 -29.40
CA LEU A 11 -11.54 64.05 -29.13
C LEU A 11 -10.62 63.30 -28.15
N ILE A 12 -10.59 63.81 -26.93
CA ILE A 12 -10.49 62.99 -25.73
C ILE A 12 -11.87 62.33 -25.54
N TRP A 13 -11.94 61.21 -24.81
CA TRP A 13 -13.12 60.43 -24.36
C TRP A 13 -13.26 59.06 -25.02
N ILE A 14 -12.27 58.20 -24.78
CA ILE A 14 -12.54 56.76 -24.57
C ILE A 14 -11.90 56.42 -23.24
N SER A 15 -12.69 56.50 -22.17
CA SER A 15 -12.32 55.98 -20.86
C SER A 15 -12.27 54.46 -20.92
N PRO A 16 -11.24 53.79 -20.37
CA PRO A 16 -11.36 52.37 -20.09
C PRO A 16 -12.43 52.22 -19.00
N PHE A 17 -13.51 51.50 -19.33
CA PHE A 17 -14.49 51.05 -18.36
C PHE A 17 -13.83 49.95 -17.52
N SER A 18 -13.02 50.36 -16.54
CA SER A 18 -12.49 49.48 -15.51
C SER A 18 -13.67 49.05 -14.63
N TRP A 19 -14.05 47.79 -14.70
CA TRP A 19 -14.93 47.18 -13.70
C TRP A 19 -14.12 47.09 -12.40
N ALA A 20 -14.19 48.14 -11.58
CA ALA A 20 -13.78 48.07 -10.20
C ALA A 20 -14.78 47.13 -9.50
N GLN A 21 -14.38 45.88 -9.24
CA GLN A 21 -14.97 45.12 -8.15
C GLN A 21 -14.59 45.87 -6.87
N ASP A 22 -15.55 46.57 -6.28
CA ASP A 22 -15.43 47.18 -4.98
C ASP A 22 -15.19 46.08 -3.93
N SER A 23 -13.94 45.67 -3.76
CA SER A 23 -13.51 45.13 -2.48
C SER A 23 -13.47 46.33 -1.54
N THR A 24 -14.50 46.47 -0.71
CA THR A 24 -14.60 47.56 0.27
C THR A 24 -13.49 47.41 1.30
N SER A 25 -12.27 47.84 0.96
CA SER A 25 -11.21 48.07 1.93
C SER A 25 -11.57 49.36 2.67
N MET A 26 -12.51 49.23 3.61
CA MET A 26 -12.78 50.28 4.56
C MET A 26 -11.53 50.53 5.40
N SER A 27 -10.79 51.57 5.05
CA SER A 27 -9.88 52.27 5.97
C SER A 27 -10.74 52.91 7.07
N LEU A 28 -11.27 52.10 8.01
CA LEU A 28 -12.14 52.59 9.08
C LEU A 28 -11.39 52.64 10.41
N LEU A 29 -11.07 53.87 10.82
CA LEU A 29 -11.08 54.39 12.20
C LEU A 29 -10.78 53.35 13.31
N ASP A 30 -9.55 53.37 13.83
CA ASP A 30 -9.14 52.74 15.10
C ASP A 30 -9.39 51.23 15.26
N ASN A 31 -9.29 50.45 14.17
CA ASN A 31 -9.42 48.99 14.22
C ASN A 31 -10.78 48.51 14.80
N ARG A 32 -11.85 49.26 14.49
CA ARG A 32 -13.23 48.95 14.90
C ARG A 32 -14.01 48.36 13.74
N PHE A 33 -14.87 47.40 14.04
CA PHE A 33 -15.69 46.70 13.06
C PHE A 33 -17.05 46.37 13.66
N ARG A 34 -18.08 46.29 12.83
CA ARG A 34 -19.45 46.00 13.26
C ARG A 34 -19.83 44.60 12.82
N ILE A 35 -20.44 43.84 13.72
CA ILE A 35 -21.03 42.53 13.43
C ILE A 35 -22.55 42.66 13.48
N ASP A 36 -23.22 42.12 12.46
CA ASP A 36 -24.67 42.11 12.37
C ASP A 36 -25.30 40.99 13.20
N GLN A 37 -26.60 41.10 13.43
CA GLN A 37 -27.32 40.24 14.36
C GLN A 37 -27.48 38.79 13.88
N ASP A 38 -27.48 38.57 12.56
CA ASP A 38 -27.76 37.26 11.96
C ASP A 38 -26.50 36.42 11.71
N VAL A 39 -25.32 36.98 11.99
CA VAL A 39 -24.02 36.31 11.78
C VAL A 39 -23.88 35.13 12.74
N GLN A 40 -23.74 33.92 12.20
CA GLN A 40 -23.61 32.70 12.98
C GLN A 40 -22.17 32.44 13.42
N SER A 41 -21.21 32.93 12.66
CA SER A 41 -19.79 32.82 12.97
C SER A 41 -19.00 33.93 12.32
N VAL A 42 -17.93 34.38 12.99
CA VAL A 42 -17.01 35.39 12.46
C VAL A 42 -15.57 34.93 12.65
N SER A 43 -14.69 35.23 11.70
CA SER A 43 -13.24 35.06 11.82
C SER A 43 -12.55 36.40 11.59
N PHE A 44 -11.71 36.80 12.53
CA PHE A 44 -10.85 37.98 12.44
C PHE A 44 -9.45 37.56 12.04
N ILE A 45 -8.94 38.13 10.96
CA ILE A 45 -7.57 37.93 10.50
C ILE A 45 -6.85 39.24 10.79
N ILE A 46 -6.00 39.24 11.80
CA ILE A 46 -5.38 40.45 12.35
C ILE A 46 -3.88 40.38 12.07
N HIS A 47 -3.43 41.14 11.07
CA HIS A 47 -2.00 41.28 10.80
C HIS A 47 -1.34 42.24 11.80
N ARG A 48 -0.33 41.74 12.50
CA ARG A 48 0.40 42.46 13.54
C ARG A 48 1.81 42.80 13.07
N GLN A 49 2.42 43.79 13.71
CA GLN A 49 3.85 44.01 13.56
C GLN A 49 4.61 42.74 13.97
N LYS A 50 5.63 42.36 13.20
CA LYS A 50 6.42 41.16 13.44
C LYS A 50 6.99 41.14 14.86
N SER A 51 6.83 40.02 15.54
CA SER A 51 7.29 39.81 16.92
C SER A 51 6.64 40.75 17.95
N SER A 52 5.43 41.24 17.68
CA SER A 52 4.61 41.94 18.68
C SER A 52 3.78 40.95 19.51
N GLU A 53 3.18 41.46 20.60
CA GLU A 53 2.19 40.70 21.38
C GLU A 53 0.91 40.44 20.58
N ALA A 54 0.18 39.38 20.95
CA ALA A 54 -1.12 39.06 20.37
C ALA A 54 -2.10 40.24 20.49
N ALA A 55 -3.03 40.33 19.55
CA ALA A 55 -4.09 41.31 19.60
C ALA A 55 -5.02 41.05 20.80
N ILE A 56 -5.76 42.07 21.19
CA ILE A 56 -6.84 41.98 22.18
C ILE A 56 -8.13 42.35 21.46
N LEU A 57 -9.13 41.46 21.50
CA LEU A 57 -10.46 41.77 20.98
C LEU A 57 -11.34 42.32 22.09
N VAL A 58 -11.92 43.49 21.86
CA VAL A 58 -12.88 44.16 22.74
C VAL A 58 -14.27 43.96 22.16
N ARG A 59 -15.16 43.41 22.99
CA ARG A 59 -16.56 43.18 22.68
C ARG A 59 -17.41 44.45 22.71
N PRO A 60 -18.62 44.42 22.15
CA PRO A 60 -19.61 45.50 22.28
C PRO A 60 -19.95 45.88 23.72
N ASP A 61 -19.86 44.91 24.66
CA ASP A 61 -20.09 45.12 26.09
C ASP A 61 -18.82 45.52 26.88
N GLY A 62 -17.68 45.70 26.20
CA GLY A 62 -16.40 46.07 26.79
C GLY A 62 -15.58 44.90 27.35
N GLN A 63 -16.08 43.66 27.32
CA GLN A 63 -15.29 42.50 27.72
C GLN A 63 -14.11 42.28 26.75
N LYS A 64 -12.97 41.85 27.29
CA LYS A 64 -11.72 41.67 26.53
C LYS A 64 -11.38 40.20 26.36
N TYR A 65 -11.15 39.78 25.13
CA TYR A 65 -10.63 38.47 24.77
C TYR A 65 -9.14 38.57 24.45
N TYR A 66 -8.39 37.62 24.97
CA TYR A 66 -6.95 37.48 24.82
C TYR A 66 -6.65 36.10 24.26
N ALA A 67 -5.52 35.93 23.58
CA ALA A 67 -5.09 34.63 23.04
C ALA A 67 -5.07 33.51 24.10
N TRP A 68 -4.74 33.82 25.35
CA TRP A 68 -4.70 32.86 26.46
C TRP A 68 -5.96 32.87 27.34
N ARG A 69 -6.92 33.76 27.08
CA ARG A 69 -8.13 33.92 27.90
C ARG A 69 -9.30 34.39 27.05
N HIS A 70 -10.11 33.43 26.65
CA HIS A 70 -11.34 33.61 25.90
C HIS A 70 -12.32 32.47 26.26
N PRO A 71 -13.62 32.62 26.02
CA PRO A 71 -14.58 31.53 26.24
C PRO A 71 -14.43 30.39 25.23
N ASN A 72 -15.15 29.29 25.46
CA ASN A 72 -15.06 28.06 24.64
C ASN A 72 -15.58 28.23 23.20
N ASN A 73 -16.44 29.22 22.93
CA ASN A 73 -16.92 29.52 21.58
C ASN A 73 -15.96 30.41 20.78
N VAL A 74 -14.73 30.59 21.28
CA VAL A 74 -13.66 31.36 20.64
C VAL A 74 -12.45 30.46 20.49
N THR A 75 -11.86 30.47 19.31
CA THR A 75 -10.52 29.93 19.07
C THR A 75 -9.57 31.02 18.64
N TRP A 76 -8.33 30.88 19.04
CA TRP A 76 -7.27 31.83 18.74
C TRP A 76 -6.06 31.10 18.18
N TYR A 77 -5.81 31.30 16.90
CA TYR A 77 -4.62 30.80 16.21
C TYR A 77 -3.60 31.92 16.08
N GLN A 78 -2.44 31.74 16.70
CA GLN A 78 -1.38 32.75 16.75
C GLN A 78 -0.18 32.35 15.88
N GLN A 79 0.35 33.33 15.15
CA GLN A 79 1.61 33.29 14.41
C GLN A 79 2.45 34.55 14.75
N PRO A 80 3.73 34.63 14.35
CA PRO A 80 4.61 35.75 14.72
C PRO A 80 4.12 37.15 14.29
N ASP A 81 3.34 37.25 13.23
CA ASP A 81 2.84 38.49 12.62
C ASP A 81 1.34 38.42 12.26
N LEU A 82 0.63 37.40 12.74
CA LEU A 82 -0.77 37.16 12.42
C LEU A 82 -1.51 36.53 13.60
N ASP A 83 -2.72 36.99 13.85
CA ASP A 83 -3.71 36.27 14.66
C ASP A 83 -4.94 35.95 13.81
N ILE A 84 -5.44 34.72 13.92
CA ILE A 84 -6.77 34.36 13.43
C ILE A 84 -7.65 34.05 14.64
N VAL A 85 -8.72 34.82 14.81
CA VAL A 85 -9.66 34.66 15.93
C VAL A 85 -11.04 34.31 15.39
N SER A 86 -11.49 33.10 15.68
CA SER A 86 -12.78 32.60 15.19
C SER A 86 -13.76 32.49 16.35
N ILE A 87 -14.96 33.05 16.16
CA ILE A 87 -15.99 33.16 17.19
C ILE A 87 -17.29 32.58 16.64
N GLU A 88 -17.84 31.58 17.33
CA GLU A 88 -19.19 31.10 17.08
C GLU A 88 -20.22 31.94 17.83
N LYS A 89 -21.32 32.26 17.14
CA LYS A 89 -22.42 33.10 17.66
C LYS A 89 -21.89 34.39 18.32
N PRO A 90 -21.16 35.25 17.58
CA PRO A 90 -20.61 36.47 18.14
C PRO A 90 -21.72 37.42 18.62
N MET A 91 -21.40 38.23 19.63
CA MET A 91 -22.29 39.32 20.06
C MET A 91 -22.41 40.36 18.93
N ALA A 92 -23.63 40.73 18.56
CA ALA A 92 -23.89 41.77 17.58
C ALA A 92 -23.45 43.15 18.10
N GLY A 93 -22.98 44.01 17.19
CA GLY A 93 -22.58 45.38 17.51
C GLY A 93 -21.11 45.69 17.21
N PRO A 94 -20.57 46.79 17.77
CA PRO A 94 -19.20 47.23 17.51
C PRO A 94 -18.18 46.44 18.31
N TRP A 95 -17.19 45.90 17.61
CA TRP A 95 -16.01 45.27 18.16
C TRP A 95 -14.77 46.09 17.83
N GLN A 96 -13.71 45.91 18.61
CA GLN A 96 -12.44 46.59 18.39
C GLN A 96 -11.27 45.64 18.62
N ALA A 97 -10.25 45.71 17.76
CA ALA A 97 -8.97 45.06 18.00
C ALA A 97 -7.94 46.07 18.52
N LEU A 98 -7.23 45.72 19.58
CA LEU A 98 -6.13 46.51 20.15
C LEU A 98 -4.81 45.76 19.98
N GLY A 99 -3.73 46.48 19.70
CA GLY A 99 -2.38 45.92 19.57
C GLY A 99 -1.49 46.73 18.62
N LYS A 100 -0.25 46.28 18.42
CA LYS A 100 0.66 46.83 17.40
C LYS A 100 0.26 46.29 16.02
N ILE A 101 -0.88 46.76 15.52
CA ILE A 101 -1.44 46.35 14.23
C ILE A 101 -0.63 47.00 13.11
N SER A 102 -0.44 46.27 12.00
CA SER A 102 0.37 46.74 10.88
C SER A 102 -0.18 48.05 10.27
N PRO A 103 0.66 49.06 9.95
CA PRO A 103 0.21 50.37 9.45
C PRO A 103 -0.56 50.34 8.12
N HIS A 104 -0.43 49.26 7.34
CA HIS A 104 -1.10 49.11 6.05
C HIS A 104 -2.56 48.64 6.11
N ASN A 105 -3.15 48.55 7.32
CA ASN A 105 -4.52 48.11 7.57
C ASN A 105 -4.81 46.70 7.01
N SER A 106 -4.89 45.70 7.86
CA SER A 106 -5.44 44.41 7.42
C SER A 106 -6.01 43.64 8.60
N ILE A 107 -7.02 44.23 9.25
CA ILE A 107 -8.02 43.38 9.91
C ILE A 107 -9.03 43.00 8.83
N THR A 108 -9.01 41.73 8.44
CA THR A 108 -10.04 41.16 7.57
C THR A 108 -11.05 40.43 8.42
N VAL A 109 -12.33 40.75 8.23
CA VAL A 109 -13.45 40.10 8.91
C VAL A 109 -14.15 39.19 7.93
N LEU A 110 -14.20 37.90 8.23
CA LEU A 110 -14.96 36.91 7.47
C LEU A 110 -16.19 36.50 8.28
N SER A 111 -17.38 36.79 7.76
CA SER A 111 -18.65 36.33 8.33
C SER A 111 -19.12 35.04 7.66
N ASP A 112 -19.75 34.16 8.43
CA ASP A 112 -20.46 32.96 7.96
C ASP A 112 -19.62 32.05 7.06
N VAL A 113 -18.34 31.92 7.41
CA VAL A 113 -17.49 30.87 6.87
C VAL A 113 -18.06 29.52 7.30
N HIS A 114 -18.20 28.59 6.36
CA HIS A 114 -18.58 27.22 6.68
C HIS A 114 -17.81 26.21 5.85
N LEU A 115 -17.63 25.03 6.42
CA LEU A 115 -17.03 23.90 5.74
C LEU A 115 -18.13 23.15 4.98
N SER A 116 -17.89 22.91 3.70
CA SER A 116 -18.61 21.96 2.87
C SER A 116 -17.66 20.84 2.50
N ALA A 117 -18.11 19.59 2.59
CA ALA A 117 -17.31 18.45 2.19
C ALA A 117 -18.13 17.51 1.32
N GLN A 118 -17.43 16.73 0.49
CA GLN A 118 -18.05 15.62 -0.19
C GLN A 118 -18.72 14.71 0.85
N GLN A 119 -19.88 14.13 0.52
CA GLN A 119 -20.51 13.17 1.42
C GLN A 119 -19.73 11.85 1.38
N LEU A 120 -19.36 11.31 2.55
CA LEU A 120 -18.73 9.98 2.59
C LEU A 120 -19.74 8.92 2.14
N PRO A 121 -19.30 7.87 1.45
CA PRO A 121 -20.12 6.67 1.28
C PRO A 121 -20.58 6.15 2.65
N GLN A 122 -21.87 5.82 2.78
CA GLN A 122 -22.38 5.21 4.02
C GLN A 122 -21.72 3.87 4.30
N ARG A 123 -21.25 3.19 3.24
CA ARG A 123 -20.52 1.93 3.28
C ARG A 123 -19.09 2.12 2.77
N LEU A 124 -18.14 1.87 3.65
CA LEU A 124 -16.71 1.80 3.38
C LEU A 124 -16.23 0.36 3.63
N TYR A 125 -15.17 -0.06 2.96
CA TYR A 125 -14.49 -1.33 3.19
C TYR A 125 -13.15 -1.11 3.85
N GLN A 126 -12.78 -1.99 4.77
CA GLN A 126 -11.45 -2.00 5.36
C GLN A 126 -10.39 -2.17 4.26
N GLY A 127 -9.35 -1.34 4.30
CA GLY A 127 -8.28 -1.28 3.31
C GLY A 127 -8.62 -0.52 2.02
N GLU A 128 -9.85 -0.01 1.88
CA GLU A 128 -10.18 0.85 0.75
C GLU A 128 -9.51 2.21 0.86
N THR A 129 -9.25 2.82 -0.28
CA THR A 129 -8.65 4.14 -0.43
C THR A 129 -9.53 5.00 -1.32
N LEU A 130 -9.97 6.15 -0.82
CA LEU A 130 -10.80 7.09 -1.58
C LEU A 130 -10.23 8.51 -1.56
N LYS A 131 -10.45 9.24 -2.66
CA LYS A 131 -10.27 10.69 -2.71
C LYS A 131 -11.43 11.31 -1.94
N PHE A 132 -11.13 12.26 -1.07
CA PHE A 132 -12.14 12.97 -0.30
C PHE A 132 -11.78 14.46 -0.29
N SER A 133 -12.72 15.32 -0.67
CA SER A 133 -12.46 16.75 -0.81
C SER A 133 -13.40 17.58 0.05
N ALA A 134 -12.88 18.71 0.52
CA ALA A 134 -13.61 19.68 1.32
C ALA A 134 -13.22 21.10 0.91
N GLN A 135 -14.13 22.04 1.05
CA GLN A 135 -13.96 23.42 0.67
C GLN A 135 -14.60 24.33 1.71
N LEU A 136 -13.97 25.48 1.94
CA LEU A 136 -14.53 26.53 2.77
C LEU A 136 -15.35 27.49 1.91
N TRP A 137 -16.50 27.88 2.41
CA TRP A 137 -17.45 28.77 1.74
C TRP A 137 -17.71 29.98 2.63
N GLN A 138 -17.86 31.14 2.03
CA GLN A 138 -18.32 32.36 2.68
C GLN A 138 -19.69 32.72 2.11
N GLY A 139 -20.75 32.53 2.91
CA GLY A 139 -22.11 32.61 2.36
C GLY A 139 -22.27 31.61 1.21
N ASN A 140 -22.63 32.07 0.01
CA ASN A 140 -22.82 31.19 -1.15
C ASN A 140 -21.63 31.15 -2.13
N GLU A 141 -20.49 31.72 -1.75
CA GLU A 141 -19.30 31.76 -2.61
C GLU A 141 -18.16 30.95 -1.99
N PRO A 142 -17.35 30.24 -2.80
CA PRO A 142 -16.12 29.62 -2.32
C PRO A 142 -15.19 30.67 -1.71
N LEU A 143 -14.65 30.38 -0.53
CA LEU A 143 -13.66 31.25 0.10
C LEU A 143 -12.35 31.15 -0.68
N GLN A 144 -11.88 32.27 -1.24
CA GLN A 144 -10.63 32.35 -2.02
C GLN A 144 -9.53 33.17 -1.32
N LEU A 145 -9.70 33.49 -0.03
CA LEU A 145 -8.75 34.32 0.70
C LEU A 145 -7.50 33.52 1.11
N ALA A 146 -6.44 33.60 0.30
CA ALA A 146 -5.19 32.85 0.52
C ALA A 146 -4.56 33.07 1.92
N ALA A 147 -4.64 34.29 2.46
CA ALA A 147 -4.14 34.60 3.81
C ALA A 147 -4.85 33.82 4.92
N TYR A 148 -6.09 33.37 4.70
CA TYR A 148 -6.81 32.50 5.61
C TYR A 148 -6.56 31.02 5.29
N LEU A 149 -6.71 30.64 4.01
CA LEU A 149 -6.63 29.25 3.56
C LEU A 149 -5.26 28.60 3.81
N SER A 150 -4.17 29.35 3.66
CA SER A 150 -2.81 28.87 3.93
C SER A 150 -2.56 28.45 5.39
N HIS A 151 -3.47 28.82 6.29
CA HIS A 151 -3.44 28.44 7.68
C HIS A 151 -4.51 27.41 8.05
N VAL A 152 -5.39 27.02 7.14
CA VAL A 152 -6.39 26.00 7.44
C VAL A 152 -5.74 24.61 7.37
N LYS A 153 -5.77 23.87 8.47
CA LYS A 153 -5.34 22.46 8.52
C LYS A 153 -6.54 21.58 8.82
N LEU A 154 -7.13 20.97 7.80
CA LEU A 154 -8.26 20.06 7.98
C LEU A 154 -7.76 18.64 8.22
N LYS A 155 -8.50 17.91 9.05
CA LYS A 155 -8.33 16.47 9.23
C LYS A 155 -9.68 15.78 9.30
N ILE A 156 -9.70 14.50 8.95
CA ILE A 156 -10.83 13.60 9.13
C ILE A 156 -10.46 12.53 10.16
N SER A 157 -11.32 12.35 11.14
CA SER A 157 -11.14 11.39 12.21
C SER A 157 -12.39 10.56 12.45
N PHE A 158 -12.22 9.29 12.83
CA PHE A 158 -13.31 8.35 13.05
C PHE A 158 -13.35 7.97 14.52
N THR A 159 -14.50 8.12 15.15
CA THR A 159 -14.76 7.67 16.53
C THR A 159 -15.65 6.44 16.49
N ASP A 160 -15.21 5.34 17.10
CA ASP A 160 -15.97 4.10 17.14
C ASP A 160 -17.27 4.27 17.94
N LEU A 161 -18.39 3.87 17.33
CA LEU A 161 -19.74 3.89 17.93
C LEU A 161 -20.27 2.47 18.22
N THR A 162 -19.47 1.42 17.98
CA THR A 162 -19.82 0.02 18.27
C THR A 162 -19.40 -0.38 19.67
N SER A 163 -18.21 0.01 20.08
CA SER A 163 -17.73 -0.19 21.44
C SER A 163 -18.62 0.60 22.41
N LYS A 164 -19.24 -0.08 23.38
CA LYS A 164 -19.85 0.61 24.51
C LYS A 164 -18.71 1.14 25.39
N PRO A 165 -18.53 2.46 25.52
CA PRO A 165 -17.58 2.97 26.49
C PRO A 165 -17.96 2.46 27.88
N LYS A 166 -16.96 2.05 28.67
CA LYS A 166 -17.17 1.87 30.12
C LYS A 166 -17.51 3.23 30.70
N ASP A 167 -18.33 3.29 31.76
CA ASP A 167 -18.86 4.54 32.33
C ASP A 167 -17.82 5.67 32.36
N GLY A 168 -18.12 6.76 31.64
CA GLY A 168 -17.32 7.99 31.58
C GLY A 168 -16.11 7.95 30.64
N GLN A 169 -15.84 6.85 29.93
CA GLN A 169 -14.70 6.76 29.01
C GLN A 169 -15.03 7.37 27.64
N ILE A 170 -14.25 8.36 27.21
CA ILE A 170 -14.31 8.89 25.85
C ILE A 170 -13.44 8.00 24.96
N LEU A 171 -14.02 7.44 23.90
CA LEU A 171 -13.26 6.67 22.92
C LEU A 171 -12.39 7.64 22.09
N PRO A 172 -11.09 7.34 21.89
CA PRO A 172 -10.22 8.22 21.12
C PRO A 172 -10.64 8.23 19.66
N ALA A 173 -10.61 9.41 19.05
CA ALA A 173 -10.80 9.56 17.61
C ALA A 173 -9.54 9.11 16.86
N ILE A 174 -9.71 8.26 15.84
CA ILE A 174 -8.63 7.77 14.97
C ILE A 174 -8.53 8.73 13.78
N VAL A 175 -7.43 9.47 13.66
CA VAL A 175 -7.19 10.35 12.51
C VAL A 175 -6.86 9.48 11.29
N LEU A 176 -7.66 9.57 10.24
CA LEU A 176 -7.47 8.76 9.02
C LEU A 176 -6.74 9.51 7.92
N ALA A 177 -6.95 10.83 7.81
CA ALA A 177 -6.25 11.66 6.84
C ALA A 177 -6.23 13.13 7.25
N GLU A 178 -5.22 13.81 6.74
CA GLU A 178 -5.12 15.27 6.69
C GLU A 178 -5.42 15.71 5.26
N PHE A 179 -6.01 16.89 5.11
CA PHE A 179 -6.28 17.47 3.79
C PHE A 179 -5.20 18.49 3.43
N PHE A 180 -4.92 18.59 2.13
CA PHE A 180 -3.92 19.48 1.57
C PHE A 180 -4.51 20.22 0.36
N ASP A 181 -4.09 21.46 0.16
CA ASP A 181 -4.36 22.31 -1.01
C ASP A 181 -2.99 22.79 -1.55
N ASP A 182 -2.18 21.83 -2.00
CA ASP A 182 -0.77 21.99 -2.36
C ASP A 182 -0.45 21.54 -3.79
N GLY A 183 -1.46 21.10 -4.55
CA GLY A 183 -1.34 20.51 -5.88
C GLY A 183 -0.58 19.18 -5.90
N GLN A 184 -0.42 18.50 -4.76
CA GLN A 184 0.26 17.21 -4.68
C GLN A 184 -0.73 16.04 -4.49
N LYS A 185 -0.23 14.82 -4.77
CA LYS A 185 -0.98 13.56 -4.63
C LYS A 185 -2.29 13.56 -5.45
N ARG A 186 -3.45 13.75 -4.81
CA ARG A 186 -4.78 13.74 -5.44
C ARG A 186 -5.40 15.14 -5.51
N ASP A 187 -4.68 16.14 -5.06
CA ASP A 187 -5.04 17.53 -5.24
C ASP A 187 -4.68 18.00 -6.65
N GLU A 188 -5.64 18.60 -7.34
CA GLU A 188 -5.55 18.89 -8.78
C GLU A 188 -4.88 20.23 -9.06
N ARG A 189 -5.02 21.21 -8.16
CA ARG A 189 -4.50 22.57 -8.33
C ARG A 189 -4.07 23.11 -6.98
N VAL A 190 -2.95 23.82 -6.96
CA VAL A 190 -2.46 24.46 -5.75
C VAL A 190 -3.24 25.74 -5.45
N GLY A 191 -3.70 25.88 -4.21
CA GLY A 191 -4.28 27.11 -3.67
C GLY A 191 -5.65 27.47 -4.25
N ASP A 192 -6.41 26.49 -4.75
CA ASP A 192 -7.75 26.74 -5.31
C ASP A 192 -8.86 26.70 -4.24
N GLY A 193 -8.49 26.45 -2.97
CA GLY A 193 -9.39 26.36 -1.83
C GLY A 193 -10.12 25.03 -1.71
N ILE A 194 -9.78 24.04 -2.56
CA ILE A 194 -10.33 22.68 -2.51
C ILE A 194 -9.30 21.77 -1.82
N PHE A 195 -9.45 21.65 -0.51
CA PHE A 195 -8.64 20.74 0.29
C PHE A 195 -8.95 19.30 -0.06
N THR A 196 -7.92 18.52 -0.39
CA THR A 196 -8.06 17.11 -0.78
C THR A 196 -7.29 16.19 0.17
N ALA A 197 -7.94 15.12 0.58
CA ALA A 197 -7.39 14.05 1.41
C ALA A 197 -7.41 12.71 0.66
N ASN A 198 -6.37 11.90 0.92
CA ASN A 198 -6.36 10.49 0.57
C ASN A 198 -6.77 9.68 1.79
N LEU A 199 -8.05 9.32 1.84
CA LEU A 199 -8.60 8.59 2.96
C LEU A 199 -8.29 7.10 2.81
N ASN A 200 -7.41 6.59 3.66
CA ASN A 200 -7.11 5.15 3.75
C ASN A 200 -7.92 4.57 4.93
N VAL A 201 -8.89 3.70 4.65
CA VAL A 201 -9.77 3.13 5.67
C VAL A 201 -9.09 1.90 6.30
N ASP A 202 -7.98 2.12 7.00
CA ASP A 202 -7.23 1.06 7.71
C ASP A 202 -7.65 0.98 9.19
N ILE A 203 -8.93 0.69 9.41
CA ILE A 203 -9.54 0.53 10.73
C ILE A 203 -10.42 -0.72 10.76
N PRO A 204 -10.64 -1.32 11.94
CA PRO A 204 -11.48 -2.49 12.07
C PRO A 204 -12.92 -2.26 11.59
N PRO A 205 -13.61 -3.30 11.09
CA PRO A 205 -15.02 -3.20 10.73
C PRO A 205 -15.89 -2.75 11.91
N GLY A 206 -16.85 -1.86 11.65
CA GLY A 206 -17.69 -1.26 12.68
C GLY A 206 -18.49 -0.06 12.19
N ARG A 207 -19.22 0.55 13.12
CA ARG A 207 -19.98 1.80 12.93
C ARG A 207 -19.18 2.94 13.54
N TYR A 208 -18.94 3.99 12.78
CA TYR A 208 -18.11 5.12 13.19
C TYR A 208 -18.82 6.46 12.99
N GLN A 209 -18.50 7.41 13.86
CA GLN A 209 -18.74 8.83 13.64
C GLN A 209 -17.52 9.40 12.92
N ALA A 210 -17.66 9.77 11.66
CA ALA A 210 -16.66 10.52 10.92
C ALA A 210 -16.82 12.02 11.26
N THR A 211 -15.73 12.65 11.67
CA THR A 211 -15.67 14.08 12.01
C THR A 211 -14.58 14.75 11.19
N ILE A 212 -14.96 15.79 10.45
CA ILE A 212 -14.04 16.65 9.70
C ILE A 212 -13.97 17.98 10.43
N ALA A 213 -12.77 18.37 10.85
CA ALA A 213 -12.56 19.58 11.64
C ALA A 213 -11.19 20.19 11.33
N THR A 214 -10.97 21.44 11.76
CA THR A 214 -9.61 22.00 11.73
C THR A 214 -8.80 21.50 12.91
N GLU A 215 -7.52 21.24 12.66
CA GLU A 215 -6.56 20.81 13.67
C GLU A 215 -6.08 21.98 14.54
N ASN A 216 -5.90 23.15 13.93
CA ASN A 216 -5.26 24.31 14.55
C ASN A 216 -6.25 25.39 15.02
N GLY A 217 -7.55 25.11 14.99
CA GLY A 217 -8.59 25.98 15.54
C GLY A 217 -8.85 27.24 14.72
N VAL A 218 -8.34 27.34 13.48
CA VAL A 218 -8.66 28.45 12.56
C VAL A 218 -10.16 28.49 12.25
N PHE A 219 -10.85 27.35 12.34
CA PHE A 219 -12.29 27.25 12.14
C PHE A 219 -12.91 26.26 13.14
N LEU A 220 -14.00 26.69 13.79
CA LEU A 220 -14.59 25.95 14.91
C LEU A 220 -15.57 24.85 14.51
N ARG A 221 -16.34 25.03 13.43
CA ARG A 221 -17.36 24.03 13.10
C ARG A 221 -16.73 22.75 12.57
N GLN A 222 -17.32 21.65 12.98
CA GLN A 222 -17.01 20.33 12.46
C GLN A 222 -18.18 19.80 11.65
N LEU A 223 -17.86 19.00 10.63
CA LEU A 223 -18.86 18.21 9.91
C LEU A 223 -18.83 16.79 10.46
N GLU A 224 -20.01 16.27 10.74
CA GLU A 224 -20.20 14.97 11.35
C GLU A 224 -21.07 14.08 10.45
N GLN A 225 -20.63 12.85 10.21
CA GLN A 225 -21.38 11.86 9.45
C GLN A 225 -21.19 10.45 10.04
N THR A 226 -22.27 9.71 10.18
CA THR A 226 -22.20 8.28 10.53
C THR A 226 -21.86 7.43 9.30
N VAL A 227 -20.89 6.54 9.44
CA VAL A 227 -20.45 5.60 8.38
C VAL A 227 -20.29 4.19 8.92
N LEU A 228 -20.38 3.20 8.03
CA LEU A 228 -20.19 1.78 8.32
C LEU A 228 -18.96 1.28 7.57
N VAL A 229 -18.03 0.69 8.30
CA VAL A 229 -16.83 0.01 7.78
C VAL A 229 -17.09 -1.49 7.80
N TYR A 230 -17.01 -2.12 6.63
CA TYR A 230 -17.16 -3.55 6.43
C TYR A 230 -15.79 -4.22 6.27
N PRO A 231 -15.69 -5.54 6.48
CA PRO A 231 -14.47 -6.29 6.19
C PRO A 231 -14.03 -6.12 4.73
N THR A 232 -12.73 -6.27 4.45
CA THR A 232 -12.22 -6.26 3.08
C THR A 232 -12.92 -7.36 2.26
N PRO A 233 -13.61 -7.02 1.15
CA PRO A 233 -14.43 -7.98 0.39
C PRO A 233 -13.60 -8.86 -0.57
N LEU A 234 -12.28 -8.82 -0.46
CA LEU A 234 -11.34 -9.56 -1.30
C LEU A 234 -10.14 -10.07 -0.50
N THR A 235 -9.53 -11.12 -1.00
CA THR A 235 -8.25 -11.66 -0.53
C THR A 235 -7.26 -11.67 -1.68
N TYR A 236 -5.97 -11.60 -1.37
CA TYR A 236 -4.92 -11.68 -2.38
C TYR A 236 -3.69 -12.41 -1.87
N SER A 237 -2.96 -13.03 -2.80
CA SER A 237 -1.71 -13.72 -2.54
C SER A 237 -0.73 -13.52 -3.70
N PHE A 238 0.55 -13.49 -3.37
CA PHE A 238 1.63 -13.47 -4.35
C PHE A 238 2.48 -14.73 -4.13
N MET A 239 2.54 -15.57 -5.15
CA MET A 239 3.30 -16.81 -5.19
C MET A 239 4.54 -16.57 -6.05
N ALA A 240 5.70 -16.46 -5.38
CA ALA A 240 6.96 -16.32 -6.08
C ALA A 240 7.37 -17.66 -6.72
N GLY A 241 7.95 -17.60 -7.92
CA GLY A 241 8.58 -18.75 -8.55
C GLY A 241 9.75 -19.30 -7.70
N GLU A 242 10.05 -20.59 -7.82
CA GLU A 242 11.17 -21.21 -7.07
C GLU A 242 12.52 -20.67 -7.53
N THR A 243 12.67 -20.43 -8.83
CA THR A 243 13.88 -19.94 -9.47
C THR A 243 13.61 -18.69 -10.29
N VAL A 244 14.67 -18.03 -10.75
CA VAL A 244 14.57 -16.89 -11.67
C VAL A 244 13.89 -17.23 -13.00
N LYS A 245 13.85 -18.52 -13.38
CA LYS A 245 13.21 -18.98 -14.62
C LYS A 245 11.72 -19.28 -14.45
N ASP A 246 11.28 -19.48 -13.22
CA ASP A 246 9.89 -19.84 -12.93
C ASP A 246 9.03 -18.58 -12.90
N ASN A 247 7.83 -18.69 -13.46
CA ASN A 247 6.87 -17.60 -13.41
C ASN A 247 6.41 -17.37 -11.97
N SER A 248 6.21 -16.11 -11.61
CA SER A 248 5.53 -15.76 -10.36
C SER A 248 4.08 -15.44 -10.67
N GLU A 249 3.20 -15.66 -9.70
CA GLU A 249 1.77 -15.45 -9.88
C GLU A 249 1.20 -14.58 -8.76
N PHE A 250 0.36 -13.64 -9.14
CA PHE A 250 -0.48 -12.90 -8.22
C PHE A 250 -1.93 -13.32 -8.43
N VAL A 251 -2.61 -13.62 -7.33
CA VAL A 251 -4.01 -14.05 -7.33
C VAL A 251 -4.80 -13.16 -6.38
N ALA A 252 -5.85 -12.53 -6.88
CA ALA A 252 -6.85 -11.85 -6.06
C ALA A 252 -8.21 -12.53 -6.23
N LYS A 253 -8.94 -12.73 -5.12
CA LYS A 253 -10.24 -13.41 -5.09
C LYS A 253 -11.26 -12.57 -4.35
N VAL A 254 -12.45 -12.43 -4.94
CA VAL A 254 -13.63 -11.92 -4.24
C VAL A 254 -14.03 -12.92 -3.16
N THR A 255 -14.25 -12.44 -1.93
CA THR A 255 -14.54 -13.30 -0.76
C THR A 255 -16.02 -13.29 -0.37
N ASP A 256 -16.77 -12.27 -0.78
CA ASP A 256 -18.20 -12.11 -0.50
C ASP A 256 -18.91 -11.49 -1.72
N ASP A 257 -20.23 -11.61 -1.81
CA ASP A 257 -21.05 -11.09 -2.92
C ASP A 257 -21.27 -9.57 -2.85
N GLN A 258 -20.34 -8.86 -2.23
CA GLN A 258 -20.35 -7.40 -2.11
C GLN A 258 -19.75 -6.70 -3.33
N LEU A 259 -18.92 -7.41 -4.09
CA LEU A 259 -18.31 -6.90 -5.31
C LEU A 259 -19.04 -7.44 -6.55
N GLN A 260 -19.13 -6.60 -7.57
CA GLN A 260 -19.65 -6.99 -8.87
C GLN A 260 -18.72 -8.03 -9.51
N ALA A 261 -19.31 -9.16 -9.93
CA ALA A 261 -18.58 -10.20 -10.65
C ALA A 261 -17.99 -9.62 -11.95
N GLY A 262 -16.79 -10.06 -12.32
CA GLY A 262 -16.08 -9.53 -13.49
C GLY A 262 -15.50 -8.12 -13.32
N SER A 263 -15.75 -7.40 -12.22
CA SER A 263 -15.26 -6.02 -12.04
C SER A 263 -13.83 -5.89 -11.48
N LEU A 264 -13.19 -7.00 -11.10
CA LEU A 264 -11.85 -6.94 -10.52
C LEU A 264 -10.82 -6.50 -11.57
N ALA A 265 -10.00 -5.50 -11.22
CA ALA A 265 -8.82 -5.13 -11.97
C ALA A 265 -7.61 -5.00 -11.05
N GLY A 266 -6.42 -5.28 -11.57
CA GLY A 266 -5.19 -5.24 -10.80
C GLY A 266 -4.08 -4.53 -11.56
N HIS A 267 -3.31 -3.73 -10.83
CA HIS A 267 -2.04 -3.20 -11.26
C HIS A 267 -0.99 -3.59 -10.23
N ILE A 268 -0.14 -4.56 -10.57
CA ILE A 268 0.85 -5.11 -9.64
C ILE A 268 2.24 -4.90 -10.22
N ALA A 269 3.11 -4.30 -9.41
CA ALA A 269 4.49 -4.03 -9.75
C ALA A 269 5.42 -4.84 -8.85
N VAL A 270 6.45 -5.44 -9.45
CA VAL A 270 7.51 -6.17 -8.77
C VAL A 270 8.84 -5.51 -9.10
N LYS A 271 9.52 -4.96 -8.10
CA LYS A 271 10.83 -4.33 -8.23
C LYS A 271 11.94 -5.27 -7.75
N GLY A 272 12.87 -5.55 -8.65
CA GLY A 272 14.02 -6.41 -8.41
C GLY A 272 15.22 -5.70 -7.78
N PRO A 273 16.26 -6.47 -7.40
CA PRO A 273 17.48 -5.94 -6.79
C PRO A 273 18.31 -5.07 -7.74
N SER A 274 18.16 -5.28 -9.06
CA SER A 274 18.76 -4.45 -10.11
C SER A 274 18.10 -3.08 -10.25
N GLY A 275 16.98 -2.84 -9.56
CA GLY A 275 16.13 -1.67 -9.75
C GLY A 275 15.10 -1.83 -10.88
N LYS A 276 15.21 -2.89 -11.70
CA LYS A 276 14.23 -3.20 -12.75
C LYS A 276 12.86 -3.48 -12.15
N GLU A 277 11.82 -2.95 -12.79
CA GLU A 277 10.44 -3.09 -12.37
C GLU A 277 9.65 -3.89 -13.41
N TYR A 278 8.88 -4.87 -12.94
CA TYR A 278 8.00 -5.70 -13.73
C TYR A 278 6.57 -5.33 -13.37
N ILE A 279 5.82 -4.79 -14.33
CA ILE A 279 4.44 -4.36 -14.12
C ILE A 279 3.54 -5.31 -14.91
N VAL A 280 2.56 -5.89 -14.22
CA VAL A 280 1.52 -6.71 -14.84
C VAL A 280 0.16 -6.13 -14.45
N GLN A 281 -0.70 -5.99 -15.45
CA GLN A 281 -2.06 -5.52 -15.30
C GLN A 281 -3.01 -6.56 -15.90
N GLY A 282 -4.22 -6.61 -15.36
CA GLY A 282 -5.28 -7.44 -15.90
C GLY A 282 -6.60 -7.12 -15.25
N THR A 283 -7.66 -7.62 -15.88
CA THR A 283 -9.03 -7.48 -15.42
C THR A 283 -9.71 -8.85 -15.50
N THR A 284 -10.67 -9.11 -14.62
CA THR A 284 -11.62 -10.20 -14.81
C THR A 284 -12.64 -9.82 -15.89
N GLN A 285 -13.31 -10.81 -16.45
CA GLN A 285 -14.45 -10.62 -17.33
C GLN A 285 -15.64 -11.47 -16.85
N ASP A 286 -16.83 -11.17 -17.36
CA ASP A 286 -18.06 -11.92 -17.11
C ASP A 286 -18.34 -12.16 -15.61
N GLU A 287 -18.52 -13.42 -15.19
CA GLU A 287 -18.81 -13.79 -13.80
C GLU A 287 -17.57 -14.24 -13.02
N GLU A 288 -16.36 -13.98 -13.54
CA GLU A 288 -15.12 -14.37 -12.87
C GLU A 288 -14.97 -13.64 -11.52
N LYS A 289 -14.71 -14.42 -10.47
CA LYS A 289 -14.46 -13.92 -9.11
C LYS A 289 -12.98 -13.91 -8.72
N GLN A 290 -12.09 -14.27 -9.65
CA GLN A 290 -10.66 -14.42 -9.38
C GLN A 290 -9.83 -13.80 -10.51
N LEU A 291 -8.96 -12.87 -10.15
CA LEU A 291 -7.97 -12.28 -11.04
C LEU A 291 -6.63 -13.03 -10.88
N ASN A 292 -6.10 -13.54 -11.99
CA ASN A 292 -4.79 -14.18 -12.05
C ASN A 292 -3.85 -13.34 -12.92
N LEU A 293 -2.72 -12.92 -12.35
CA LEU A 293 -1.68 -12.17 -13.06
C LEU A 293 -0.37 -12.95 -13.01
N THR A 294 0.12 -13.36 -14.17
CA THR A 294 1.38 -14.08 -14.30
C THR A 294 2.50 -13.12 -14.65
N PHE A 295 3.59 -13.19 -13.88
CA PHE A 295 4.80 -12.41 -14.10
C PHE A 295 5.80 -13.20 -14.95
N PRO A 296 6.54 -12.51 -15.83
CA PRO A 296 7.62 -13.14 -16.57
C PRO A 296 8.74 -13.58 -15.62
N ALA A 297 9.62 -14.44 -16.13
CA ALA A 297 10.86 -14.84 -15.48
C ALA A 297 11.66 -13.62 -14.98
N MET A 298 12.16 -13.74 -13.76
CA MET A 298 12.92 -12.70 -13.07
C MET A 298 14.36 -12.63 -13.58
N ASP A 299 14.99 -11.46 -13.51
CA ASP A 299 16.32 -11.23 -14.10
C ASP A 299 17.48 -11.80 -13.27
N LYS A 300 17.39 -11.73 -11.94
CA LYS A 300 18.51 -12.08 -11.05
C LYS A 300 18.02 -12.72 -9.75
N VAL A 301 18.91 -13.49 -9.13
CA VAL A 301 18.70 -13.90 -7.74
C VAL A 301 18.82 -12.69 -6.81
N GLY A 302 18.06 -12.66 -5.72
CA GLY A 302 18.10 -11.59 -4.75
C GLY A 302 16.73 -11.24 -4.16
N ARG A 303 16.66 -10.08 -3.51
CA ARG A 303 15.45 -9.60 -2.83
C ARG A 303 14.61 -8.76 -3.77
N TYR A 304 13.35 -9.17 -3.94
CA TYR A 304 12.33 -8.47 -4.69
C TYR A 304 11.34 -7.80 -3.74
N ARG A 305 10.69 -6.74 -4.22
CA ARG A 305 9.57 -6.09 -3.53
C ARG A 305 8.40 -5.97 -4.47
N TRP A 306 7.20 -6.30 -4.01
CA TRP A 306 5.98 -6.12 -4.79
C TRP A 306 5.00 -5.21 -4.07
N TYR A 307 4.23 -4.48 -4.86
CA TYR A 307 3.17 -3.55 -4.43
C TYR A 307 2.20 -3.35 -5.58
N GLY A 308 1.08 -2.70 -5.31
CA GLY A 308 0.13 -2.41 -6.37
C GLY A 308 -1.20 -1.90 -5.85
N TRP A 309 -2.18 -1.92 -6.75
CA TRP A 309 -3.55 -1.54 -6.49
C TRP A 309 -4.48 -2.61 -7.05
N LEU A 310 -5.55 -2.88 -6.31
CA LEU A 310 -6.71 -3.59 -6.81
C LEU A 310 -7.87 -2.62 -6.94
N TYR A 311 -8.67 -2.84 -7.97
CA TYR A 311 -9.87 -2.09 -8.27
C TYR A 311 -11.03 -3.07 -8.35
N ALA A 312 -12.20 -2.63 -7.93
CA ALA A 312 -13.44 -3.40 -7.99
C ALA A 312 -14.63 -2.46 -8.02
N THR A 313 -15.80 -2.96 -8.41
CA THR A 313 -17.06 -2.22 -8.29
C THR A 313 -17.92 -2.81 -7.19
N ASP A 314 -18.49 -1.96 -6.35
CA ASP A 314 -19.44 -2.36 -5.31
C ASP A 314 -20.82 -2.71 -5.89
N ASN A 315 -21.44 -3.79 -5.43
CA ASN A 315 -22.76 -4.22 -5.91
C ASN A 315 -23.91 -3.31 -5.46
N PHE A 316 -23.77 -2.57 -4.35
CA PHE A 316 -24.88 -1.86 -3.73
C PHE A 316 -25.13 -0.51 -4.38
N ASN A 317 -24.07 0.25 -4.64
CA ASN A 317 -24.18 1.58 -5.23
C ASN A 317 -23.36 1.78 -6.51
N GLN A 318 -22.80 0.71 -7.07
CA GLN A 318 -22.01 0.74 -8.30
C GLN A 318 -20.81 1.70 -8.19
N ARG A 319 -20.28 1.87 -6.98
CA ARG A 319 -19.13 2.73 -6.70
C ARG A 319 -17.83 1.98 -7.02
N GLU A 320 -16.90 2.68 -7.64
CA GLU A 320 -15.53 2.21 -7.82
C GLU A 320 -14.79 2.17 -6.47
N LEU A 321 -14.17 1.03 -6.19
CA LEU A 321 -13.36 0.77 -5.01
C LEU A 321 -11.91 0.63 -5.42
N ILE A 322 -11.01 1.19 -4.60
CA ILE A 322 -9.57 1.10 -4.80
C ILE A 322 -8.96 0.55 -3.52
N PHE A 323 -8.15 -0.50 -3.61
CA PHE A 323 -7.42 -1.08 -2.48
C PHE A 323 -5.92 -0.94 -2.74
N SER A 324 -5.23 -0.22 -1.86
CA SER A 324 -3.77 -0.10 -1.93
C SER A 324 -3.11 -1.31 -1.26
N LEU A 325 -2.25 -2.01 -1.99
CA LEU A 325 -1.56 -3.19 -1.48
C LEU A 325 -0.25 -2.77 -0.77
N PRO A 326 0.04 -3.31 0.42
CA PRO A 326 1.25 -2.98 1.15
C PRO A 326 2.49 -3.52 0.42
N LYS A 327 3.60 -2.79 0.53
CA LYS A 327 4.90 -3.23 0.01
C LYS A 327 5.37 -4.48 0.77
N ARG A 328 5.44 -5.62 0.08
CA ARG A 328 5.94 -6.88 0.62
C ARG A 328 7.20 -7.32 -0.13
N SER A 329 8.03 -8.14 0.50
CA SER A 329 9.30 -8.62 -0.08
C SER A 329 9.40 -10.13 -0.08
N PHE A 330 10.05 -10.67 -1.10
CA PHE A 330 10.43 -12.08 -1.17
C PHE A 330 11.89 -12.20 -1.66
N ALA A 331 12.49 -13.37 -1.48
CA ALA A 331 13.85 -13.64 -1.91
C ALA A 331 13.90 -14.83 -2.86
N LEU A 332 14.59 -14.66 -3.98
CA LEU A 332 14.96 -15.74 -4.89
C LEU A 332 16.40 -16.14 -4.59
N ALA A 333 16.61 -17.35 -4.07
CA ALA A 333 17.91 -17.83 -3.64
C ALA A 333 18.56 -18.74 -4.70
N ALA A 334 19.86 -18.54 -4.97
CA ALA A 334 20.65 -19.47 -5.78
C ALA A 334 20.83 -20.86 -5.12
N GLN A 335 20.67 -20.93 -3.80
CA GLN A 335 20.88 -22.16 -3.03
C GLN A 335 19.97 -23.31 -3.49
N MET A 336 18.71 -23.04 -3.87
CA MET A 336 17.79 -24.11 -4.32
C MET A 336 18.25 -24.84 -5.58
N GLN A 337 18.94 -24.15 -6.50
CA GLN A 337 19.56 -24.78 -7.66
C GLN A 337 20.80 -25.58 -7.27
N LEU A 338 21.67 -25.02 -6.43
CA LEU A 338 22.85 -25.72 -5.94
C LEU A 338 22.49 -27.03 -5.21
N THR A 339 21.47 -27.03 -4.34
CA THR A 339 21.04 -28.27 -3.65
C THR A 339 20.48 -29.31 -4.62
N LYS A 340 19.68 -28.91 -5.61
CA LYS A 340 19.13 -29.83 -6.62
C LYS A 340 20.26 -30.43 -7.47
N ASP A 341 21.21 -29.61 -7.92
CA ASP A 341 22.37 -30.06 -8.72
C ASP A 341 23.27 -31.00 -7.91
N LEU A 342 23.57 -30.69 -6.64
CA LEU A 342 24.31 -31.58 -5.75
C LEU A 342 23.59 -32.90 -5.47
N GLN A 343 22.26 -32.88 -5.36
CA GLN A 343 21.46 -34.10 -5.18
C GLN A 343 21.50 -34.98 -6.44
N GLN A 344 21.40 -34.38 -7.63
CA GLN A 344 21.53 -35.09 -8.90
C GLN A 344 22.92 -35.69 -9.08
N LEU A 345 23.98 -34.92 -8.83
CA LEU A 345 25.36 -35.42 -8.88
C LEU A 345 25.57 -36.60 -7.91
N LYS A 346 25.03 -36.50 -6.69
CA LYS A 346 25.11 -37.58 -5.70
C LYS A 346 24.35 -38.84 -6.14
N GLN A 347 23.20 -38.69 -6.81
CA GLN A 347 22.46 -39.82 -7.38
C GLN A 347 23.22 -40.47 -8.53
N GLU A 348 23.83 -39.69 -9.43
CA GLU A 348 24.65 -40.20 -10.52
C GLU A 348 25.88 -40.98 -10.01
N GLU A 349 26.55 -40.46 -8.97
CA GLU A 349 27.65 -41.16 -8.30
C GLU A 349 27.20 -42.49 -7.68
N LEU A 350 26.05 -42.52 -7.00
CA LEU A 350 25.48 -43.74 -6.43
C LEU A 350 25.18 -44.79 -7.52
N VAL A 351 24.62 -44.37 -8.66
CA VAL A 351 24.36 -45.25 -9.79
C VAL A 351 25.67 -45.81 -10.37
N LYS A 352 26.69 -44.97 -10.55
CA LYS A 352 28.03 -45.42 -11.00
C LYS A 352 28.65 -46.42 -10.04
N GLN A 353 28.59 -46.16 -8.73
CA GLN A 353 29.10 -47.08 -7.71
C GLN A 353 28.34 -48.42 -7.70
N GLN A 354 27.02 -48.40 -7.89
CA GLN A 354 26.23 -49.62 -8.02
C GLN A 354 26.62 -50.40 -9.28
N GLN A 355 26.78 -49.73 -10.42
CA GLN A 355 27.24 -50.37 -11.66
C GLN A 355 28.63 -50.97 -11.52
N GLU A 356 29.57 -50.27 -10.87
CA GLU A 356 30.90 -50.81 -10.58
C GLU A 356 30.84 -52.03 -9.65
N LYS A 357 30.01 -52.00 -8.60
CA LYS A 357 29.79 -53.16 -7.72
C LYS A 357 29.21 -54.35 -8.48
N ILE A 358 28.21 -54.14 -9.33
CA ILE A 358 27.64 -55.19 -10.17
C ILE A 358 28.70 -55.75 -11.11
N LYS A 359 29.50 -54.89 -11.74
CA LYS A 359 30.60 -55.31 -12.62
C LYS A 359 31.66 -56.12 -11.87
N GLN A 360 32.01 -55.72 -10.65
CA GLN A 360 32.94 -56.45 -9.79
C GLN A 360 32.36 -57.80 -9.35
N GLN A 361 31.07 -57.87 -8.99
CA GLN A 361 30.38 -59.12 -8.67
C GLN A 361 30.36 -60.07 -9.87
N GLN A 362 30.03 -59.58 -11.07
CA GLN A 362 30.07 -60.37 -12.29
C GLN A 362 31.47 -60.89 -12.60
N LEU A 363 32.51 -60.07 -12.39
CA LEU A 363 33.91 -60.49 -12.52
C LEU A 363 34.30 -61.55 -11.48
N ALA A 364 33.83 -61.41 -10.24
CA ALA A 364 34.07 -62.39 -9.19
C ALA A 364 33.33 -63.71 -9.46
N GLU A 365 32.08 -63.65 -9.89
CA GLU A 365 31.31 -64.83 -10.32
C GLU A 365 31.93 -65.50 -11.54
N ALA A 366 32.44 -64.74 -12.52
CA ALA A 366 33.15 -65.29 -13.67
C ALA A 366 34.43 -66.03 -13.22
N LYS A 367 35.22 -65.42 -12.33
CA LYS A 367 36.40 -66.09 -11.74
C LYS A 367 36.03 -67.35 -10.96
N GLN A 368 34.96 -67.31 -10.16
CA GLN A 368 34.48 -68.49 -9.44
C GLN A 368 34.01 -69.60 -10.39
N ARG A 369 33.36 -69.25 -11.50
CA ARG A 369 32.97 -70.21 -12.54
C ARG A 369 34.21 -70.84 -13.20
N ASP A 370 35.23 -70.04 -13.50
CA ASP A 370 36.48 -70.52 -14.08
C ASP A 370 37.22 -71.47 -13.11
N ASP A 371 37.32 -71.11 -11.83
CA ASP A 371 37.91 -71.97 -10.79
C ASP A 371 37.12 -73.27 -10.58
N ALA A 372 35.78 -73.21 -10.61
CA ALA A 372 34.92 -74.39 -10.50
C ALA A 372 35.07 -75.33 -11.70
N LEU A 373 35.18 -74.79 -12.92
CA LEU A 373 35.47 -75.57 -14.12
C LEU A 373 36.85 -76.25 -14.04
N LEU A 374 37.86 -75.55 -13.54
CA LEU A 374 39.20 -76.10 -13.34
C LEU A 374 39.16 -77.27 -12.33
N TRP A 375 38.45 -77.11 -11.21
CA TRP A 375 38.27 -78.17 -10.22
C TRP A 375 37.51 -79.40 -10.76
N LEU A 376 36.49 -79.20 -11.60
CA LEU A 376 35.78 -80.30 -12.26
C LEU A 376 36.70 -81.10 -13.19
N ILE A 377 37.55 -80.41 -13.96
CA ILE A 377 38.53 -81.05 -14.84
C ILE A 377 39.55 -81.85 -14.02
N VAL A 378 40.11 -81.27 -12.96
CA VAL A 378 41.07 -81.95 -12.07
C VAL A 378 40.43 -83.16 -11.39
N GLY A 379 39.22 -83.02 -10.85
CA GLY A 379 38.50 -84.10 -10.20
C GLY A 379 38.25 -85.31 -11.10
N ASN A 380 37.78 -85.07 -12.33
CA ASN A 380 37.57 -86.14 -13.32
C ASN A 380 38.89 -86.81 -13.73
N SER A 381 39.97 -86.04 -13.87
CA SER A 381 41.29 -86.55 -14.21
C SER A 381 41.83 -87.51 -13.14
N VAL A 382 41.67 -87.14 -11.86
CA VAL A 382 42.07 -87.99 -10.72
C VAL A 382 41.23 -89.27 -10.69
N MET A 383 39.92 -89.19 -10.94
CA MET A 383 39.05 -90.36 -10.97
C MET A 383 39.47 -91.37 -12.05
N VAL A 384 39.80 -90.89 -13.26
CA VAL A 384 40.32 -91.75 -14.34
C VAL A 384 41.64 -92.41 -13.94
N LEU A 385 42.54 -91.67 -13.30
CA LEU A 385 43.81 -92.19 -12.79
C LEU A 385 43.61 -93.31 -11.76
N VAL A 386 42.69 -93.14 -10.82
CA VAL A 386 42.36 -94.17 -9.81
C VAL A 386 41.81 -95.44 -10.47
N ILE A 387 40.94 -95.29 -11.47
CA ILE A 387 40.40 -96.43 -12.24
C ILE A 387 41.53 -97.17 -12.98
N LEU A 388 42.46 -96.44 -13.60
CA LEU A 388 43.62 -97.02 -14.30
C LEU A 388 44.56 -97.76 -13.34
N ILE A 389 44.84 -97.19 -12.16
CA ILE A 389 45.67 -97.83 -11.14
C ILE A 389 44.99 -99.08 -10.58
N GLY A 390 43.68 -99.02 -10.30
CA GLY A 390 42.89 -100.17 -9.86
C GLY A 390 42.87 -101.29 -10.90
N TRP A 391 42.72 -100.94 -12.19
CA TRP A 391 42.76 -101.90 -13.30
C TRP A 391 44.14 -102.55 -13.44
N TYR A 392 45.22 -101.77 -13.32
CA TYR A 392 46.60 -102.29 -13.38
C TYR A 392 46.92 -103.21 -12.19
N GLY A 393 46.47 -102.85 -10.99
CA GLY A 393 46.60 -103.67 -9.79
C GLY A 393 45.88 -105.02 -9.91
N LEU A 394 44.65 -105.02 -10.44
CA LEU A 394 43.89 -106.26 -10.73
C LEU A 394 44.59 -107.14 -11.78
N ARG A 395 45.17 -106.53 -12.81
CA ARG A 395 45.88 -107.25 -13.88
C ARG A 395 47.19 -107.88 -13.37
N TRP A 396 47.92 -107.17 -12.50
CA TRP A 396 49.10 -107.70 -11.83
C TRP A 396 48.77 -108.87 -10.90
N TRP A 397 47.65 -108.79 -10.17
CA TRP A 397 47.18 -109.86 -9.30
C TRP A 397 46.73 -111.12 -10.09
N LYS A 398 46.09 -110.95 -11.26
CA LYS A 398 45.78 -112.07 -12.16
C LYS A 398 47.02 -112.76 -12.74
N LYS A 399 48.07 -112.00 -13.10
CA LYS A 399 49.36 -112.58 -13.55
C LYS A 399 50.05 -113.43 -12.47
N LYS A 400 49.97 -113.02 -11.20
CA LYS A 400 50.49 -113.83 -10.07
C LYS A 400 49.67 -115.11 -9.80
N ARG A 401 48.38 -115.14 -10.15
CA ARG A 401 47.57 -116.37 -10.06
C ARG A 401 47.83 -117.36 -11.19
N GLN A 402 48.13 -116.89 -12.41
CA GLN A 402 48.50 -117.77 -13.53
C GLN A 402 49.87 -118.42 -13.32
N HIS A 403 50.85 -117.70 -12.77
CA HIS A 403 52.16 -118.28 -12.38
C HIS A 403 52.11 -119.31 -11.24
N LYS A 404 50.96 -119.48 -10.56
CA LYS A 404 50.77 -120.47 -9.50
C LYS A 404 49.91 -121.67 -9.91
N LEU A 405 49.37 -121.68 -11.12
CA LEU A 405 48.55 -122.76 -11.68
C LEU A 405 49.24 -123.56 -12.79
N ASP A 406 50.32 -123.04 -13.41
CA ASP A 406 51.08 -123.75 -14.44
C ASP A 406 52.20 -124.67 -13.87
N ASP A 407 52.29 -124.83 -12.54
CA ASP A 407 53.36 -125.58 -11.87
C ASP A 407 52.88 -126.86 -11.14
N LEU A 408 51.68 -127.35 -11.44
CA LEU A 408 51.17 -128.63 -10.91
C LEU A 408 50.42 -129.43 -11.98
N MET A 409 51.10 -130.49 -12.43
CA MET A 409 50.59 -131.72 -13.07
C MET A 409 50.58 -131.78 -14.62
N LEU A 410 51.77 -132.10 -15.15
CA LEU A 410 52.00 -133.09 -16.21
C LEU A 410 51.86 -134.52 -15.63
N PRO A 411 51.88 -135.60 -16.44
CA PRO A 411 52.23 -135.68 -17.87
C PRO A 411 51.11 -136.03 -18.85
#